data_AF-A0AAV2YFZ6-F1
#
_entry.id   AF-A0AAV2YFZ6-F1
#
_cell.length_a   1.000
_cell.length_b   1.000
_cell.length_c   1.000
_cell.angle_alpha   90.00
_cell.angle_beta   90.00
_cell.angle_gamma   90.00
#
_symmetry.space_group_name_H-M   'P 1'
#
loop_
_entity.id
_entity.type
_entity.pdbx_description
1 polymer ?
#
loop_
_entity_poly.entity_id
_entity_poly.type
_entity_poly.pdbx_seq_one_letter_code
_entity_poly.pdbx_strand_id
1 'polypeptide(L)'
;MLSSSMRRVGAPLYMRHLAASFSVATGSGRKVALSPSEFRSFKVSEVETLTHNTKRLRLGLPSKDHETGLDVASFLLAQANINGENLMRPYTPTNLSEEKGYLELVVKGYPTGKVSKHIVELNVGDSLQIKGPMPKFKYEANMYKKVGLVAGGSGLTPCLQVAKKICRDNSDKTEVVMIFANQTEEDIILRDEIDAMQRKYPQFKVHYVLSQPGPSWKGFTGHVTKDMLHKLLPRPSDDHLIGVCGPPGMMEAVSGGKAPDYTQGELKGILKALGFTSKQVFKF
;
A
#
# COMPACT_ATOMS: atom_id res chain seq x y z
N MET A 1 -3.32 48.67 -29.76
CA MET A 1 -3.38 47.23 -30.07
C MET A 1 -2.76 46.45 -28.92
N LEU A 2 -3.64 45.77 -28.20
CA LEU A 2 -3.48 44.57 -27.35
C LEU A 2 -2.23 44.42 -26.45
N SER A 3 -2.48 44.72 -25.18
CA SER A 3 -1.76 44.34 -23.97
C SER A 3 -1.82 42.81 -23.73
N SER A 4 -0.67 42.20 -23.41
CA SER A 4 -0.56 40.77 -23.09
C SER A 4 -0.90 40.51 -21.62
N SER A 5 -2.04 39.87 -21.38
CA SER A 5 -2.44 39.37 -20.07
C SER A 5 -1.70 38.06 -19.75
N MET A 6 -0.79 38.11 -18.77
CA MET A 6 -0.28 36.92 -18.08
C MET A 6 -1.39 36.30 -17.24
N ARG A 7 -1.94 35.16 -17.67
CA ARG A 7 -2.80 34.32 -16.83
C ARG A 7 -1.93 33.50 -15.89
N ARG A 8 -1.93 33.85 -14.60
CA ARG A 8 -1.49 32.98 -13.51
C ARG A 8 -2.45 31.78 -13.45
N VAL A 9 -1.95 30.58 -13.71
CA VAL A 9 -2.68 29.34 -13.46
C VAL A 9 -2.71 29.14 -11.95
N GLY A 10 -3.91 29.23 -11.36
CA GLY A 10 -4.13 29.04 -9.93
C GLY A 10 -3.83 27.61 -9.50
N ALA A 11 -3.30 27.46 -8.27
CA ALA A 11 -3.11 26.17 -7.62
C ALA A 11 -4.45 25.44 -7.42
N PRO A 12 -4.49 24.10 -7.53
CA PRO A 12 -5.72 23.33 -7.35
C PRO A 12 -6.26 23.47 -5.92
N LEU A 13 -7.59 23.40 -5.83
CA LEU A 13 -8.46 23.66 -4.68
C LEU A 13 -8.34 22.61 -3.55
N TYR A 14 -7.13 22.30 -3.09
CA TYR A 14 -6.88 21.48 -1.90
C TYR A 14 -6.14 22.30 -0.85
N MET A 15 -6.77 23.37 -0.38
CA MET A 15 -6.29 24.10 0.79
C MET A 15 -7.42 24.93 1.40
N ARG A 16 -8.40 24.28 2.03
CA ARG A 16 -9.29 24.95 2.98
C ARG A 16 -9.99 23.96 3.90
N HIS A 17 -9.84 24.23 5.20
CA HIS A 17 -10.52 23.67 6.36
C HIS A 17 -10.02 22.33 6.92
N LEU A 18 -9.12 22.44 7.90
CA LEU A 18 -9.22 21.81 9.23
C LEU A 18 -8.09 22.38 10.11
N ALA A 19 -8.36 23.50 10.77
CA ALA A 19 -7.54 23.95 11.89
C ALA A 19 -8.14 23.33 13.15
N ALA A 20 -7.63 22.17 13.55
CA ALA A 20 -7.85 21.63 14.89
C ALA A 20 -6.62 21.95 15.72
N SER A 21 -6.81 22.74 16.77
CA SER A 21 -5.76 23.11 17.73
C SER A 21 -5.29 21.87 18.48
N PHE A 22 -4.04 21.46 18.28
CA PHE A 22 -3.40 20.42 19.09
C PHE A 22 -2.72 21.06 20.31
N SER A 23 -3.22 20.76 21.49
CA SER A 23 -2.51 21.01 22.75
C SER A 23 -1.47 19.91 22.94
N VAL A 24 -0.19 20.28 23.03
CA VAL A 24 0.93 19.35 23.24
C VAL A 24 1.07 19.12 24.75
N ALA A 25 0.62 17.96 25.23
CA ALA A 25 0.98 17.47 26.55
C ALA A 25 2.37 16.80 26.47
N THR A 26 3.32 17.32 27.24
CA THR A 26 4.69 16.83 27.34
C THR A 26 4.79 15.69 28.36
N GLY A 27 4.91 14.46 27.86
CA GLY A 27 5.26 13.28 28.65
C GLY A 27 5.86 12.21 27.74
N SER A 28 7.13 11.83 27.97
CA SER A 28 7.95 10.82 27.25
C SER A 28 7.43 10.40 25.86
N GLY A 29 7.31 11.38 24.95
CA GLY A 29 6.50 11.24 23.74
C GLY A 29 7.06 10.25 22.72
N ARG A 30 6.16 9.59 21.97
CA ARG A 30 6.50 8.84 20.75
C ARG A 30 7.34 9.73 19.83
N LYS A 31 8.54 9.27 19.46
CA LYS A 31 9.42 9.97 18.51
C LYS A 31 8.98 9.65 17.08
N VAL A 32 8.10 10.45 16.51
CA VAL A 32 7.60 10.25 15.14
C VAL A 32 8.52 10.94 14.13
N ALA A 33 9.00 10.20 13.14
CA ALA A 33 9.96 10.69 12.16
C ALA A 33 9.34 11.43 10.97
N LEU A 34 8.16 10.98 10.51
CA LEU A 34 7.51 11.55 9.32
C LEU A 34 6.79 12.88 9.66
N SER A 35 6.52 13.69 8.64
CA SER A 35 5.70 14.89 8.76
C SER A 35 4.61 14.94 7.67
N PRO A 36 3.33 15.16 8.03
CA PRO A 36 2.24 15.23 7.07
C PRO A 36 2.21 16.56 6.31
N SER A 37 2.96 17.58 6.76
CA SER A 37 2.97 18.91 6.15
C SER A 37 4.14 19.13 5.19
N GLU A 38 5.31 18.55 5.47
CA GLU A 38 6.57 18.81 4.77
C GLU A 38 7.27 17.53 4.29
N PHE A 39 8.12 17.66 3.28
CA PHE A 39 9.03 16.57 2.90
C PHE A 39 10.25 16.56 3.82
N ARG A 40 10.64 15.37 4.25
CA ARG A 40 11.88 15.12 5.01
C ARG A 40 12.75 14.14 4.23
N SER A 41 14.06 14.38 4.28
CA SER A 41 15.06 13.54 3.62
C SER A 41 15.45 12.38 4.52
N PHE A 42 15.35 11.15 4.02
CA PHE A 42 15.80 9.95 4.71
C PHE A 42 16.86 9.23 3.88
N LYS A 43 17.95 8.81 4.53
CA LYS A 43 19.03 8.08 3.88
C LYS A 43 18.70 6.60 3.73
N VAL A 44 18.97 6.03 2.55
CA VAL A 44 18.92 4.60 2.32
C VAL A 44 20.03 3.93 3.13
N SER A 45 19.64 3.05 4.05
CA SER A 45 20.56 2.29 4.91
C SER A 45 20.78 0.87 4.42
N GLU A 46 19.81 0.30 3.69
CA GLU A 46 19.85 -1.08 3.18
C GLU A 46 19.11 -1.17 1.85
N VAL A 47 19.64 -1.99 0.94
CA VAL A 47 19.02 -2.30 -0.35
C VAL A 47 19.12 -3.80 -0.59
N GLU A 48 17.98 -4.43 -0.87
CA GLU A 48 17.87 -5.85 -1.21
C GLU A 48 17.11 -5.98 -2.54
N THR A 49 17.63 -6.80 -3.45
CA THR A 49 16.95 -7.15 -4.71
C THR A 49 16.04 -8.35 -4.45
N LEU A 50 14.73 -8.17 -4.62
CA LEU A 50 13.73 -9.21 -4.35
C LEU A 50 13.36 -10.01 -5.61
N THR A 51 13.27 -9.33 -6.76
CA THR A 51 13.02 -9.93 -8.07
C THR A 51 13.82 -9.20 -9.13
N HIS A 52 13.72 -9.62 -10.40
CA HIS A 52 14.39 -8.96 -11.53
C HIS A 52 14.09 -7.45 -11.67
N ASN A 53 12.99 -6.95 -11.09
CA ASN A 53 12.61 -5.53 -11.15
C ASN A 53 12.04 -4.98 -9.84
N THR A 54 12.20 -5.67 -8.72
CA THR A 54 11.71 -5.22 -7.42
C THR A 54 12.84 -5.15 -6.40
N LYS A 55 12.93 -4.03 -5.68
CA LYS A 55 13.85 -3.86 -4.56
C LYS A 55 13.10 -3.59 -3.27
N ARG A 56 13.66 -4.06 -2.15
CA ARG A 56 13.37 -3.58 -0.80
C ARG A 56 14.43 -2.56 -0.44
N LEU A 57 14.00 -1.41 0.04
CA LEU A 57 14.85 -0.36 0.56
C LEU A 57 14.46 -0.07 2.00
N ARG A 58 15.45 0.01 2.89
CA ARG A 58 15.25 0.60 4.22
C ARG A 58 15.86 1.98 4.26
N LEU A 59 15.08 2.94 4.74
CA LEU A 59 15.49 4.30 4.97
C LEU A 59 15.63 4.53 6.48
N GLY A 60 16.81 4.95 6.92
CA GLY A 60 17.09 5.19 8.33
C GLY A 60 16.27 6.38 8.86
N LEU A 61 15.55 6.18 9.96
CA LEU A 61 14.91 7.26 10.70
C LEU A 61 15.96 8.02 11.54
N PRO A 62 15.65 9.22 12.08
CA PRO A 62 16.64 10.05 12.78
C PRO A 62 17.32 9.37 13.97
N SER A 63 16.68 8.39 14.60
CA SER A 63 17.31 7.49 15.56
C SER A 63 16.61 6.13 15.61
N LYS A 64 17.26 5.14 16.26
CA LYS A 64 16.70 3.80 16.48
C LYS A 64 15.41 3.78 17.32
N ASP A 65 15.11 4.86 18.03
CA ASP A 65 13.89 4.98 18.83
C ASP A 65 12.72 5.59 18.05
N HIS A 66 13.00 6.15 16.87
CA HIS A 66 11.96 6.78 16.07
C HIS A 66 11.05 5.72 15.44
N GLU A 67 9.78 6.05 15.34
CA GLU A 67 8.76 5.31 14.59
C GLU A 67 8.28 6.13 13.40
N THR A 68 7.63 5.47 12.43
CA THR A 68 7.08 6.16 11.26
C THR A 68 5.85 7.00 11.61
N GLY A 69 5.11 6.61 12.65
CA GLY A 69 3.83 7.22 13.03
C GLY A 69 2.70 6.91 12.04
N LEU A 70 2.87 5.88 11.20
CA LEU A 70 1.92 5.52 10.15
C LEU A 70 0.94 4.46 10.66
N ASP A 71 -0.35 4.78 10.70
CA ASP A 71 -1.41 3.79 10.83
C ASP A 71 -1.54 2.97 9.53
N VAL A 72 -1.92 1.69 9.64
CA VAL A 72 -2.06 0.84 8.44
C VAL A 72 -3.10 1.35 7.47
N ALA A 73 -3.04 0.89 6.22
CA ALA A 73 -3.90 1.36 5.13
C ALA A 73 -3.73 2.87 4.81
N SER A 74 -2.69 3.50 5.36
CA SER A 74 -2.23 4.84 4.99
C SER A 74 -1.06 4.75 4.00
N PHE A 75 -0.67 5.88 3.43
CA PHE A 75 0.46 5.93 2.50
C PHE A 75 1.36 7.13 2.81
N LEU A 76 2.49 7.20 2.12
CA LEU A 76 3.37 8.35 2.09
C LEU A 76 3.60 8.80 0.65
N LEU A 77 4.03 10.03 0.48
CA LEU A 77 4.48 10.57 -0.80
C LEU A 77 6.00 10.49 -0.84
N ALA A 78 6.55 9.71 -1.77
CA ALA A 78 7.95 9.75 -2.10
C ALA A 78 8.16 10.69 -3.28
N GLN A 79 9.11 11.63 -3.16
CA GLN A 79 9.46 12.60 -4.19
C GLN A 79 10.87 12.35 -4.69
N ALA A 80 11.01 12.40 -6.01
CA ALA A 80 12.27 12.33 -6.73
C ALA A 80 12.42 13.59 -7.61
N ASN A 81 13.62 14.16 -7.64
CA ASN A 81 13.96 15.18 -8.62
C ASN A 81 14.50 14.48 -9.88
N ILE A 82 13.79 14.60 -11.00
CA ILE A 82 14.13 13.94 -12.25
C ILE A 82 14.21 15.03 -13.31
N ASN A 83 15.42 15.30 -13.81
CA ASN A 83 15.70 16.35 -14.80
C ASN A 83 15.19 17.74 -14.37
N GLY A 84 15.34 18.08 -13.09
CA GLY A 84 14.89 19.36 -12.53
C GLY A 84 13.41 19.39 -12.13
N GLU A 85 12.63 18.36 -12.45
CA GLU A 85 11.22 18.25 -12.06
C GLU A 85 11.06 17.42 -10.77
N ASN A 86 10.35 17.97 -9.79
CA ASN A 86 9.97 17.22 -8.59
C ASN A 86 8.72 16.38 -8.85
N LEU A 87 8.92 15.08 -9.08
CA LEU A 87 7.85 14.12 -9.29
C LEU A 87 7.60 13.33 -8.00
N MET A 88 6.32 13.20 -7.61
CA MET A 88 5.95 12.45 -6.41
C MET A 88 4.94 11.35 -6.70
N ARG A 89 5.04 10.23 -5.97
CA ARG A 89 4.10 9.10 -6.06
C ARG A 89 3.78 8.54 -4.68
N PRO A 90 2.56 8.00 -4.49
CA PRO A 90 2.19 7.34 -3.25
C PRO A 90 2.89 5.99 -3.13
N TYR A 91 3.39 5.67 -1.93
CA TYR A 91 3.88 4.34 -1.57
C TYR A 91 3.35 3.94 -0.19
N THR A 92 3.07 2.65 -0.01
CA THR A 92 2.71 2.09 1.30
C THR A 92 3.92 1.33 1.85
N PRO A 93 4.41 1.68 3.04
CA PRO A 93 5.49 0.94 3.68
C PRO A 93 5.10 -0.49 4.02
N THR A 94 6.07 -1.41 3.93
CA THR A 94 5.86 -2.84 4.25
C THR A 94 6.13 -3.18 5.71
N ASN A 95 6.76 -2.29 6.46
CA ASN A 95 6.91 -2.38 7.91
C ASN A 95 5.80 -1.61 8.65
N LEU A 96 5.54 -2.02 9.89
CA LEU A 96 4.63 -1.34 10.80
C LEU A 96 5.34 -0.23 11.57
N SER A 97 4.59 0.73 12.11
CA SER A 97 5.15 1.86 12.86
C SER A 97 5.94 1.41 14.10
N GLU A 98 5.56 0.30 14.71
CA GLU A 98 6.23 -0.27 15.88
C GLU A 98 7.61 -0.86 15.55
N GLU A 99 7.93 -1.09 14.28
CA GLU A 99 9.27 -1.46 13.80
C GLU A 99 10.13 -0.20 13.69
N LYS A 100 10.77 0.17 14.82
CA LYS A 100 11.50 1.42 15.00
C LYS A 100 12.82 1.49 14.23
N GLY A 101 13.29 2.72 13.99
CA GLY A 101 14.60 3.04 13.45
C GLY A 101 14.68 3.07 11.93
N TYR A 102 13.71 2.52 11.21
CA TYR A 102 13.69 2.54 9.75
C TYR A 102 12.28 2.62 9.15
N LEU A 103 12.22 3.08 7.91
CA LEU A 103 11.08 2.99 7.01
C LEU A 103 11.41 1.99 5.90
N GLU A 104 10.55 1.02 5.62
CA GLU A 104 10.77 0.01 4.58
C GLU A 104 9.83 0.21 3.39
N LEU A 105 10.40 0.32 2.19
CA LEU A 105 9.66 0.40 0.93
C LEU A 105 10.02 -0.81 0.06
N VAL A 106 9.00 -1.51 -0.43
CA VAL A 106 9.15 -2.51 -1.50
C VAL A 106 8.62 -1.92 -2.79
N VAL A 107 9.52 -1.68 -3.73
CA VAL A 107 9.24 -0.92 -4.95
C VAL A 107 9.56 -1.76 -6.19
N LYS A 108 8.54 -1.94 -7.03
CA LYS A 108 8.69 -2.51 -8.37
C LYS A 108 8.99 -1.39 -9.36
N GLY A 109 10.15 -1.47 -10.01
CA GLY A 109 10.54 -0.60 -11.10
C GLY A 109 9.73 -0.92 -12.35
N TYR A 110 9.12 0.10 -12.96
CA TYR A 110 8.38 -0.04 -14.20
C TYR A 110 9.14 0.69 -15.32
N PRO A 111 9.25 0.13 -16.54
CA PRO A 111 10.00 0.77 -17.63
C PRO A 111 9.58 2.21 -17.93
N THR A 112 8.28 2.50 -17.81
CA THR A 112 7.69 3.84 -18.02
C THR A 112 7.53 4.64 -16.72
N GLY A 113 7.84 4.04 -15.56
CA GLY A 113 7.65 4.63 -14.25
C GLY A 113 8.84 5.49 -13.83
N LYS A 114 8.76 6.81 -14.03
CA LYS A 114 9.84 7.76 -13.67
C LYS A 114 10.28 7.64 -12.20
N VAL A 115 9.35 7.73 -11.24
CA VAL A 115 9.66 7.72 -9.81
C VAL A 115 10.04 6.32 -9.30
N SER A 116 9.36 5.27 -9.77
CA SER A 116 9.69 3.91 -9.32
C SER A 116 11.05 3.46 -9.84
N LYS A 117 11.40 3.80 -11.10
CA LYS A 117 12.73 3.59 -11.66
C LYS A 117 13.81 4.30 -10.83
N HIS A 118 13.61 5.58 -10.52
CA HIS A 118 14.52 6.33 -9.67
C HIS A 118 14.73 5.66 -8.31
N ILE A 119 13.66 5.23 -7.64
CA ILE A 119 13.78 4.60 -6.31
C ILE A 119 14.52 3.26 -6.37
N VAL A 120 14.29 2.42 -7.39
CA VAL A 120 15.03 1.14 -7.51
C VAL A 120 16.48 1.34 -7.96
N GLU A 121 16.87 2.53 -8.41
CA GLU A 121 18.26 2.86 -8.75
C GLU A 121 19.05 3.43 -7.55
N LEU A 122 18.38 3.74 -6.43
CA LEU A 122 19.03 4.22 -5.22
C LEU A 122 19.96 3.15 -4.61
N ASN A 123 21.08 3.62 -4.08
CA ASN A 123 22.09 2.85 -3.37
C ASN A 123 22.14 3.27 -1.89
N VAL A 124 22.83 2.46 -1.08
CA VAL A 124 23.09 2.83 0.32
C VAL A 124 23.84 4.15 0.38
N GLY A 125 23.37 5.06 1.22
CA GLY A 125 23.90 6.43 1.36
C GLY A 125 23.11 7.49 0.59
N ASP A 126 22.38 7.11 -0.47
CA ASP A 126 21.49 8.01 -1.19
C ASP A 126 20.31 8.44 -0.31
N SER A 127 19.59 9.48 -0.71
CA SER A 127 18.46 10.02 0.05
C SER A 127 17.18 10.07 -0.76
N LEU A 128 16.05 9.87 -0.07
CA LEU A 128 14.72 9.99 -0.66
C LEU A 128 13.88 10.95 0.18
N GLN A 129 13.17 11.86 -0.50
CA GLN A 129 12.27 12.82 0.13
C GLN A 129 10.92 12.16 0.40
N ILE A 130 10.49 12.13 1.66
CA ILE A 130 9.25 11.50 2.11
C ILE A 130 8.38 12.52 2.84
N LYS A 131 7.10 12.57 2.47
CA LYS A 131 6.05 13.30 3.19
C LYS A 131 4.94 12.34 3.61
N GLY A 132 4.51 12.37 4.86
CA GLY A 132 3.53 11.44 5.41
C GLY A 132 3.46 11.47 6.94
N PRO A 133 2.59 10.69 7.58
CA PRO A 133 1.61 9.80 6.98
C PRO A 133 0.49 10.56 6.25
N MET A 134 -0.09 9.96 5.21
CA MET A 134 -1.33 10.39 4.57
C MET A 134 -2.42 9.36 4.92
N PRO A 135 -3.29 9.66 5.90
CA PRO A 135 -4.32 8.73 6.35
C PRO A 135 -5.29 8.41 5.22
N LYS A 136 -5.75 7.15 5.13
CA LYS A 136 -6.90 6.80 4.30
C LYS A 136 -7.97 6.04 5.07
N PHE A 137 -7.56 4.98 5.76
CA PHE A 137 -8.45 4.10 6.49
C PHE A 137 -7.78 3.74 7.82
N LYS A 138 -8.43 4.07 8.93
CA LYS A 138 -7.93 3.70 10.26
C LYS A 138 -8.52 2.34 10.62
N TYR A 139 -7.65 1.35 10.75
CA TYR A 139 -8.01 0.02 11.23
C TYR A 139 -7.77 -0.08 12.74
N GLU A 140 -8.69 -0.72 13.45
CA GLU A 140 -8.58 -1.04 14.87
C GLU A 140 -8.82 -2.54 15.08
N ALA A 141 -8.21 -3.12 16.11
CA ALA A 141 -8.31 -4.55 16.36
C ALA A 141 -9.77 -5.00 16.51
N ASN A 142 -10.13 -6.12 15.88
CA ASN A 142 -11.50 -6.66 15.86
C ASN A 142 -12.56 -5.74 15.23
N MET A 143 -12.17 -4.69 14.48
CA MET A 143 -13.11 -3.83 13.75
C MET A 143 -13.95 -4.63 12.73
N TYR A 144 -13.38 -5.71 12.19
CA TYR A 144 -14.06 -6.64 11.29
C TYR A 144 -13.86 -8.06 11.78
N LYS A 145 -14.83 -8.95 11.55
CA LYS A 145 -14.65 -10.39 11.79
C LYS A 145 -13.75 -11.02 10.75
N LYS A 146 -13.87 -10.59 9.49
CA LYS A 146 -13.08 -11.13 8.36
C LYS A 146 -12.65 -10.04 7.39
N VAL A 147 -11.42 -10.14 6.92
CA VAL A 147 -10.83 -9.24 5.92
C VAL A 147 -10.39 -10.06 4.72
N GLY A 148 -10.93 -9.73 3.55
CA GLY A 148 -10.46 -10.23 2.26
C GLY A 148 -9.51 -9.22 1.61
N LEU A 149 -8.39 -9.67 1.08
CA LEU A 149 -7.41 -8.81 0.41
C LEU A 149 -7.15 -9.33 -0.99
N VAL A 150 -7.31 -8.47 -2.00
CA VAL A 150 -7.10 -8.83 -3.42
C VAL A 150 -5.99 -7.95 -3.96
N ALA A 151 -4.78 -8.53 -4.03
CA ALA A 151 -3.54 -7.84 -4.36
C ALA A 151 -3.02 -8.26 -5.75
N GLY A 152 -2.51 -7.30 -6.52
CA GLY A 152 -1.83 -7.56 -7.80
C GLY A 152 -0.45 -6.92 -7.86
N GLY A 153 0.61 -7.70 -8.09
CA GLY A 153 1.98 -7.18 -8.17
C GLY A 153 2.36 -6.30 -6.97
N SER A 154 2.78 -5.05 -7.21
CA SER A 154 3.14 -4.12 -6.14
C SER A 154 1.97 -3.66 -5.26
N GLY A 155 0.71 -3.96 -5.65
CA GLY A 155 -0.47 -3.79 -4.80
C GLY A 155 -0.48 -4.67 -3.55
N LEU A 156 0.50 -5.58 -3.41
CA LEU A 156 0.79 -6.30 -2.18
C LEU A 156 0.99 -5.35 -0.98
N THR A 157 1.71 -4.24 -1.16
CA THR A 157 2.24 -3.48 -0.02
C THR A 157 1.18 -3.00 0.97
N PRO A 158 0.05 -2.37 0.56
CA PRO A 158 -1.01 -2.05 1.52
C PRO A 158 -1.70 -3.28 2.11
N CYS A 159 -1.91 -4.32 1.31
CA CYS A 159 -2.55 -5.56 1.77
C CYS A 159 -1.71 -6.26 2.84
N LEU A 160 -0.40 -6.37 2.60
CA LEU A 160 0.55 -6.96 3.54
C LEU A 160 0.64 -6.14 4.83
N GLN A 161 0.61 -4.81 4.75
CA GLN A 161 0.64 -3.95 5.92
C GLN A 161 -0.59 -4.19 6.83
N VAL A 162 -1.80 -4.24 6.26
CA VAL A 162 -3.02 -4.57 7.00
C VAL A 162 -2.94 -5.98 7.60
N ALA A 163 -2.54 -6.99 6.81
CA ALA A 163 -2.41 -8.36 7.29
C ALA A 163 -1.39 -8.48 8.44
N LYS A 164 -0.23 -7.80 8.35
CA LYS A 164 0.78 -7.76 9.42
C LYS A 164 0.23 -7.13 10.69
N LYS A 165 -0.54 -6.05 10.60
CA LYS A 165 -1.14 -5.39 11.77
C LYS A 165 -2.10 -6.29 12.51
N ILE A 166 -2.99 -6.96 11.77
CA ILE A 166 -3.93 -7.94 12.33
C ILE A 166 -3.18 -9.11 12.97
N CYS A 167 -2.23 -9.71 12.25
CA CYS A 167 -1.56 -10.92 12.72
C CYS A 167 -0.63 -10.68 13.92
N ARG A 168 0.00 -9.51 14.01
CA ARG A 168 0.95 -9.19 15.08
C ARG A 168 0.28 -8.68 16.36
N ASP A 169 -1.01 -8.36 16.32
CA ASP A 169 -1.79 -8.01 17.51
C ASP A 169 -2.48 -9.26 18.07
N ASN A 170 -2.01 -9.75 19.22
CA ASN A 170 -2.57 -10.95 19.85
C ASN A 170 -4.03 -10.79 20.29
N SER A 171 -4.51 -9.55 20.47
CA SER A 171 -5.90 -9.26 20.84
C SER A 171 -6.83 -9.27 19.63
N ASP A 172 -6.28 -9.21 18.42
CA ASP A 172 -7.04 -9.16 17.18
C ASP A 172 -7.39 -10.57 16.67
N LYS A 173 -8.69 -10.86 16.55
CA LYS A 173 -9.24 -12.16 16.13
C LYS A 173 -9.75 -12.15 14.69
N THR A 174 -9.54 -11.07 13.96
CA THR A 174 -9.95 -10.96 12.55
C THR A 174 -9.29 -12.05 11.70
N GLU A 175 -10.10 -12.81 10.96
CA GLU A 175 -9.61 -13.75 9.95
C GLU A 175 -9.22 -12.99 8.67
N VAL A 176 -8.08 -13.32 8.08
CA VAL A 176 -7.57 -12.66 6.89
C VAL A 176 -7.33 -13.68 5.79
N VAL A 177 -7.94 -13.43 4.62
CA VAL A 177 -7.64 -14.18 3.39
C VAL A 177 -7.10 -13.22 2.34
N MET A 178 -5.94 -13.54 1.78
CA MET A 178 -5.30 -12.77 0.72
C MET A 178 -5.27 -13.58 -0.58
N ILE A 179 -5.78 -13.00 -1.65
CA ILE A 179 -5.59 -13.48 -3.02
C ILE A 179 -4.50 -12.60 -3.63
N PHE A 180 -3.37 -13.20 -3.98
CA PHE A 180 -2.23 -12.48 -4.51
C PHE A 180 -1.91 -12.91 -5.95
N ALA A 181 -2.16 -12.00 -6.89
CA ALA A 181 -2.07 -12.24 -8.31
C ALA A 181 -0.79 -11.65 -8.94
N ASN A 182 -0.05 -12.48 -9.69
CA ASN A 182 1.19 -12.13 -10.36
C ASN A 182 1.23 -12.74 -11.77
N GLN A 183 2.23 -12.38 -12.58
CA GLN A 183 2.39 -12.97 -13.90
C GLN A 183 3.01 -14.36 -13.80
N THR A 184 4.22 -14.45 -13.25
CA THR A 184 5.00 -15.68 -13.08
C THR A 184 5.30 -15.96 -11.61
N GLU A 185 5.87 -17.13 -11.31
CA GLU A 185 6.32 -17.46 -9.94
C GLU A 185 7.43 -16.50 -9.45
N GLU A 186 8.31 -16.05 -10.35
CA GLU A 186 9.40 -15.13 -10.07
C GLU A 186 8.92 -13.70 -9.77
N ASP A 187 7.68 -13.37 -10.14
CA ASP A 187 7.06 -12.09 -9.83
C ASP A 187 6.43 -12.03 -8.43
N ILE A 188 6.37 -13.15 -7.69
CA ILE A 188 5.75 -13.21 -6.35
C ILE A 188 6.72 -12.57 -5.34
N ILE A 189 6.61 -11.26 -5.21
CA ILE A 189 7.39 -10.48 -4.23
C ILE A 189 7.07 -10.94 -2.79
N LEU A 190 8.12 -11.13 -1.99
CA LEU A 190 8.03 -11.54 -0.58
C LEU A 190 7.35 -12.89 -0.32
N ARG A 191 7.38 -13.83 -1.28
CA ARG A 191 6.74 -15.15 -1.16
C ARG A 191 7.07 -15.85 0.16
N ASP A 192 8.37 -15.98 0.47
CA ASP A 192 8.84 -16.72 1.65
C ASP A 192 8.35 -16.09 2.97
N GLU A 193 8.30 -14.77 3.05
CA GLU A 193 7.80 -14.04 4.21
C GLU A 193 6.30 -14.20 4.39
N ILE A 194 5.55 -14.13 3.29
CA ILE A 194 4.09 -14.33 3.30
C ILE A 194 3.76 -15.77 3.70
N ASP A 195 4.48 -16.75 3.15
CA ASP A 195 4.32 -18.16 3.48
C ASP A 195 4.71 -18.44 4.94
N ALA A 196 5.78 -17.80 5.45
CA ALA A 196 6.13 -17.86 6.86
C ALA A 196 5.04 -17.24 7.75
N MET A 197 4.44 -16.13 7.33
CA MET A 197 3.33 -15.50 8.03
C MET A 197 2.11 -16.43 8.08
N GLN A 198 1.75 -17.08 6.97
CA GLN A 198 0.66 -18.06 6.90
C GLN A 198 0.91 -19.27 7.81
N ARG A 199 2.15 -19.78 7.90
CA ARG A 199 2.51 -20.87 8.82
C ARG A 199 2.40 -20.44 10.28
N LYS A 200 2.78 -19.19 10.58
CA LYS A 200 2.86 -18.66 11.94
C LYS A 200 1.49 -18.27 12.51
N TYR A 201 0.61 -17.69 11.68
CA TYR A 201 -0.66 -17.11 12.13
C TYR A 201 -1.84 -17.89 11.53
N PRO A 202 -2.54 -18.71 12.33
CA PRO A 202 -3.63 -19.55 11.84
C PRO A 202 -4.76 -18.76 11.18
N GLN A 203 -4.99 -17.51 11.60
CA GLN A 203 -6.02 -16.64 11.04
C GLN A 203 -5.66 -16.05 9.68
N PHE A 204 -4.42 -16.19 9.19
CA PHE A 204 -3.99 -15.68 7.90
C PHE A 204 -3.87 -16.81 6.87
N LYS A 205 -4.54 -16.63 5.72
CA LYS A 205 -4.45 -17.50 4.56
C LYS A 205 -4.08 -16.70 3.32
N VAL A 206 -3.23 -17.26 2.48
CA VAL A 206 -2.88 -16.70 1.17
C VAL A 206 -3.15 -17.71 0.06
N HIS A 207 -3.69 -17.20 -1.05
CA HIS A 207 -3.90 -17.94 -2.28
C HIS A 207 -3.23 -17.19 -3.43
N TYR A 208 -2.28 -17.85 -4.07
CA TYR A 208 -1.55 -17.29 -5.21
C TYR A 208 -2.27 -17.57 -6.52
N VAL A 209 -2.30 -16.59 -7.41
CA VAL A 209 -2.88 -16.66 -8.76
C VAL A 209 -1.83 -16.22 -9.78
N LEU A 210 -1.55 -17.05 -10.79
CA LEU A 210 -0.57 -16.73 -11.84
C LEU A 210 -1.21 -16.71 -13.22
N SER A 211 -1.00 -15.63 -13.98
CA SER A 211 -1.49 -15.57 -15.36
C SER A 211 -0.60 -16.35 -16.35
N GLN A 212 0.67 -16.55 -16.01
CA GLN A 212 1.68 -17.27 -16.81
C GLN A 212 2.48 -18.22 -15.89
N PRO A 213 1.83 -19.27 -15.34
CA PRO A 213 2.51 -20.20 -14.44
C PRO A 213 3.52 -21.11 -15.16
N GLY A 214 4.52 -21.58 -14.40
CA GLY A 214 5.37 -22.68 -14.84
C GLY A 214 4.64 -24.03 -14.80
N PRO A 215 5.20 -25.09 -15.42
CA PRO A 215 4.56 -26.41 -15.51
C PRO A 215 4.33 -27.10 -14.15
N SER A 216 5.09 -26.72 -13.12
CA SER A 216 4.99 -27.25 -11.75
C SER A 216 3.97 -26.52 -10.88
N TRP A 217 3.31 -25.48 -11.39
CA TRP A 217 2.40 -24.65 -10.60
C TRP A 217 1.15 -25.42 -10.16
N LYS A 218 0.87 -25.38 -8.85
CA LYS A 218 -0.30 -26.04 -8.25
C LYS A 218 -1.36 -25.05 -7.75
N GLY A 219 -1.10 -23.75 -7.87
CA GLY A 219 -2.02 -22.71 -7.45
C GLY A 219 -3.06 -22.37 -8.51
N PHE A 220 -3.74 -21.24 -8.32
CA PHE A 220 -4.72 -20.76 -9.30
C PHE A 220 -4.01 -20.23 -10.54
N THR A 221 -4.63 -20.46 -11.71
CA THR A 221 -4.09 -20.05 -13.01
C THR A 221 -5.03 -19.08 -13.71
N GLY A 222 -4.47 -18.12 -14.45
CA GLY A 222 -5.18 -17.09 -15.18
C GLY A 222 -5.26 -15.77 -14.41
N HIS A 223 -6.30 -14.98 -14.69
CA HIS A 223 -6.61 -13.77 -13.94
C HIS A 223 -7.56 -14.07 -12.78
N VAL A 224 -7.69 -13.12 -11.84
CA VAL A 224 -8.66 -13.23 -10.74
C VAL A 224 -10.08 -13.31 -11.31
N THR A 225 -10.81 -14.39 -11.00
CA THR A 225 -12.16 -14.65 -11.53
C THR A 225 -13.25 -14.53 -10.45
N LYS A 226 -14.51 -14.43 -10.90
CA LYS A 226 -15.68 -14.46 -10.02
C LYS A 226 -15.72 -15.70 -9.13
N ASP A 227 -15.41 -16.87 -9.68
CA ASP A 227 -15.43 -18.13 -8.93
C ASP A 227 -14.35 -18.17 -7.86
N MET A 228 -13.14 -17.67 -8.16
CA MET A 228 -12.09 -17.52 -7.16
C MET A 228 -12.52 -16.61 -6.03
N LEU A 229 -13.05 -15.42 -6.33
CA LEU A 229 -13.50 -14.46 -5.31
C LEU A 229 -14.66 -15.02 -4.48
N HIS A 230 -15.64 -15.66 -5.12
CA HIS A 230 -16.79 -16.28 -4.47
C HIS A 230 -16.39 -17.44 -3.54
N LYS A 231 -15.38 -18.23 -3.92
CA LYS A 231 -14.90 -19.37 -3.15
C LYS A 231 -14.01 -18.97 -1.98
N LEU A 232 -13.15 -17.96 -2.17
CA LEU A 232 -12.05 -17.67 -1.25
C LEU A 232 -12.32 -16.48 -0.33
N LEU A 233 -13.02 -15.44 -0.79
CA LEU A 233 -13.28 -14.26 0.03
C LEU A 233 -14.40 -14.50 1.05
N PRO A 234 -14.42 -13.72 2.16
CA PRO A 234 -15.58 -13.67 3.05
C PRO A 234 -16.83 -13.27 2.26
N ARG A 235 -17.99 -13.80 2.66
CA ARG A 235 -19.28 -13.41 2.05
C ARG A 235 -19.58 -11.93 2.34
N PRO A 236 -20.39 -11.24 1.51
CA PRO A 236 -20.84 -9.89 1.83
C PRO A 236 -21.48 -9.83 3.22
N SER A 237 -20.96 -8.95 4.08
CA SER A 237 -21.44 -8.69 5.44
C SER A 237 -20.87 -7.36 5.92
N ASP A 238 -21.59 -6.65 6.78
CA ASP A 238 -21.12 -5.38 7.35
C ASP A 238 -19.98 -5.57 8.36
N ASP A 239 -19.82 -6.79 8.88
CA ASP A 239 -18.68 -7.18 9.72
C ASP A 239 -17.44 -7.58 8.89
N HIS A 240 -17.49 -7.49 7.56
CA HIS A 240 -16.39 -7.87 6.67
C HIS A 240 -15.88 -6.69 5.84
N LEU A 241 -14.58 -6.70 5.54
CA LEU A 241 -13.93 -5.73 4.67
C LEU A 241 -13.19 -6.44 3.53
N ILE A 242 -13.34 -5.93 2.30
CA ILE A 242 -12.55 -6.35 1.14
C ILE A 242 -11.62 -5.21 0.71
N GLY A 243 -10.32 -5.38 0.92
CA GLY A 243 -9.27 -4.50 0.41
C GLY A 243 -8.84 -4.90 -1.00
N VAL A 244 -8.72 -3.96 -1.94
CA VAL A 244 -8.26 -4.22 -3.30
C VAL A 244 -7.16 -3.24 -3.71
N CYS A 245 -6.04 -3.77 -4.21
CA CYS A 245 -4.96 -2.96 -4.78
C CYS A 245 -4.22 -3.73 -5.87
N GLY A 246 -4.02 -3.11 -7.03
CA GLY A 246 -3.30 -3.72 -8.13
C GLY A 246 -3.26 -2.83 -9.37
N PRO A 247 -2.79 -3.37 -10.51
CA PRO A 247 -2.79 -2.66 -11.79
C PRO A 247 -4.21 -2.22 -12.21
N PRO A 248 -4.34 -1.14 -13.00
CA PRO A 248 -5.65 -0.61 -13.40
C PRO A 248 -6.61 -1.64 -13.99
N GLY A 249 -6.13 -2.54 -14.84
CA GLY A 249 -6.97 -3.60 -15.44
C GLY A 249 -7.53 -4.58 -14.41
N MET A 250 -6.74 -4.93 -13.40
CA MET A 250 -7.21 -5.77 -12.29
C MET A 250 -8.22 -5.01 -11.41
N MET A 251 -7.94 -3.75 -11.09
CA MET A 251 -8.85 -2.91 -10.30
C MET A 251 -10.21 -2.80 -10.99
N GLU A 252 -10.23 -2.51 -12.29
CA GLU A 252 -11.48 -2.38 -13.05
C GLU A 252 -12.28 -3.68 -13.07
N ALA A 253 -11.63 -4.82 -13.30
CA ALA A 253 -12.29 -6.12 -13.30
C ALA A 253 -12.85 -6.51 -11.92
N VAL A 254 -12.10 -6.26 -10.84
CA VAL A 254 -12.46 -6.74 -9.49
C VAL A 254 -13.46 -5.80 -8.81
N SER A 255 -13.23 -4.48 -8.81
CA SER A 255 -13.98 -3.52 -7.99
C SER A 255 -14.33 -2.21 -8.70
N GLY A 256 -13.89 -2.00 -9.94
CA GLY A 256 -13.85 -0.68 -10.58
C GLY A 256 -12.67 0.15 -10.08
N GLY A 257 -12.11 1.02 -10.93
CA GLY A 257 -11.05 1.96 -10.53
C GLY A 257 -11.44 2.94 -9.41
N LYS A 258 -10.44 3.65 -8.86
CA LYS A 258 -10.68 4.86 -8.06
C LYS A 258 -11.16 6.00 -8.98
N ALA A 259 -11.87 6.97 -8.43
CA ALA A 259 -12.26 8.15 -9.20
C ALA A 259 -11.03 9.02 -9.56
N PRO A 260 -11.11 9.91 -10.56
CA PRO A 260 -10.00 10.77 -10.96
C PRO A 260 -9.46 11.69 -9.85
N ASP A 261 -10.29 11.99 -8.85
CA ASP A 261 -9.94 12.75 -7.65
C ASP A 261 -9.34 11.89 -6.52
N TYR A 262 -9.06 10.60 -6.80
CA TYR A 262 -8.55 9.59 -5.88
C TYR A 262 -9.48 9.19 -4.73
N THR A 263 -10.76 9.57 -4.77
CA THR A 263 -11.78 8.97 -3.89
C THR A 263 -12.04 7.51 -4.28
N GLN A 264 -12.82 6.79 -3.47
CA GLN A 264 -13.10 5.36 -3.67
C GLN A 264 -13.79 5.06 -5.02
N GLY A 265 -14.44 6.05 -5.64
CA GLY A 265 -15.19 5.89 -6.88
C GLY A 265 -16.37 4.91 -6.73
N GLU A 266 -17.00 4.59 -7.85
CA GLU A 266 -18.12 3.64 -7.89
C GLU A 266 -17.61 2.20 -7.72
N LEU A 267 -18.33 1.37 -6.95
CA LEU A 267 -18.08 -0.07 -6.88
C LEU A 267 -18.68 -0.76 -8.11
N LYS A 268 -17.81 -1.35 -8.94
CA LYS A 268 -18.15 -2.10 -10.16
C LYS A 268 -17.52 -3.49 -10.14
N GLY A 269 -17.57 -4.18 -11.28
CA GLY A 269 -16.83 -5.42 -11.50
C GLY A 269 -17.38 -6.61 -10.70
N ILE A 270 -16.49 -7.59 -10.48
CA ILE A 270 -16.82 -8.88 -9.88
C ILE A 270 -17.41 -8.72 -8.48
N LEU A 271 -16.84 -7.86 -7.63
CA LEU A 271 -17.33 -7.69 -6.26
C LEU A 271 -18.76 -7.14 -6.24
N LYS A 272 -19.09 -6.19 -7.12
CA LYS A 272 -20.48 -5.73 -7.28
C LYS A 272 -21.41 -6.87 -7.70
N ALA A 273 -20.98 -7.70 -8.66
CA ALA A 273 -21.73 -8.86 -9.13
C ALA A 273 -21.86 -9.99 -8.10
N LEU A 274 -21.05 -9.99 -7.06
CA LEU A 274 -21.12 -10.90 -5.90
C LEU A 274 -21.95 -10.34 -4.73
N GLY A 275 -22.52 -9.13 -4.88
CA GLY A 275 -23.41 -8.53 -3.89
C GLY A 275 -22.72 -7.67 -2.83
N PHE A 276 -21.42 -7.38 -2.97
CA PHE A 276 -20.75 -6.44 -2.08
C PHE A 276 -21.26 -5.01 -2.29
N THR A 277 -21.23 -4.22 -1.22
CA THR A 277 -21.53 -2.78 -1.23
C THR A 277 -20.27 -1.95 -1.14
N SER A 278 -20.35 -0.65 -1.48
CA SER A 278 -19.22 0.27 -1.35
C SER A 278 -18.75 0.47 0.11
N LYS A 279 -19.58 0.15 1.10
CA LYS A 279 -19.19 0.19 2.53
C LYS A 279 -18.27 -0.99 2.91
N GLN A 280 -18.33 -2.08 2.16
CA GLN A 280 -17.60 -3.32 2.42
C GLN A 280 -16.33 -3.45 1.57
N VAL A 281 -16.09 -2.52 0.62
CA VAL A 281 -14.96 -2.58 -0.30
C VAL A 281 -14.12 -1.32 -0.17
N PHE A 282 -12.82 -1.50 0.09
CA PHE A 282 -11.85 -0.44 0.14
C PHE A 282 -10.77 -0.62 -0.94
N LYS A 283 -10.66 0.36 -1.83
CA LYS A 283 -9.64 0.46 -2.87
C LYS A 283 -8.50 1.32 -2.33
N PHE A 284 -7.34 0.71 -2.12
CA PHE A 284 -6.15 1.42 -1.62
C PHE A 284 -5.73 2.52 -2.61
#